data_AF-A0AAX2ZI05-F1
#
_entry.id   AF-A0AAX2ZI05-F1
#
_cell.length_a   1.000
_cell.length_b   1.000
_cell.length_c   1.000
_cell.angle_alpha   90.00
_cell.angle_beta   90.00
_cell.angle_gamma   90.00
#
_symmetry.space_group_name_H-M   'P 1'
#
loop_
_entity.id
_entity.type
_entity.pdbx_description
1 polymer ?
#
loop_
_entity_poly.entity_id
_entity_poly.type
_entity_poly.pdbx_seq_one_letter_code
_entity_poly.pdbx_strand_id
1 'polypeptide(L)' 'MFTKLVSKYKKFKIINHKKPKKICSCYNISNHDIMDAINNGCRGINDIRKTTKAGTACGKCNASLEYEVYKALKK' A
#
# COMPACT_ATOMS: atom_id res chain seq x y z
N MET A 1 26.68 4.92 -10.33
CA MET A 1 26.31 4.81 -8.90
C MET A 1 25.21 5.79 -8.47
N PHE A 2 24.27 6.17 -9.36
CA PHE A 2 23.18 7.13 -9.08
C PHE A 2 21.79 6.47 -8.88
N THR A 3 21.70 5.15 -9.05
CA THR A 3 20.43 4.41 -9.10
C THR A 3 19.74 4.24 -7.75
N LYS A 4 20.46 4.33 -6.63
CA LYS A 4 19.88 4.21 -5.28
C LYS A 4 19.16 5.48 -4.79
N LEU A 5 19.55 6.66 -5.28
CA LEU A 5 19.01 7.96 -4.81
C LEU A 5 17.62 8.26 -5.38
N VAL A 6 17.35 7.92 -6.64
CA VAL A 6 16.03 8.14 -7.27
C VAL A 6 14.96 7.24 -6.66
N SER A 7 15.28 5.97 -6.37
CA SER A 7 14.35 5.06 -5.69
C SER A 7 13.97 5.55 -4.29
N LYS A 8 14.90 6.20 -3.58
CA LYS A 8 14.65 6.77 -2.25
C LYS A 8 13.79 8.03 -2.32
N TYR A 9 14.02 8.91 -3.30
CA TYR A 9 13.20 10.11 -3.53
C TYR A 9 11.78 9.80 -4.03
N LYS A 10 11.58 8.75 -4.83
CA LYS A 10 10.24 8.30 -5.24
C LYS A 10 9.46 7.71 -4.06
N LYS A 11 10.14 7.01 -3.14
CA LYS A 11 9.61 6.56 -1.83
C LYS A 11 9.19 7.76 -0.95
N PHE A 12 10.00 8.82 -0.92
CA PHE A 12 9.78 10.03 -0.11
C PHE A 12 8.56 10.89 -0.53
N LYS A 13 8.11 10.82 -1.79
CA LYS A 13 6.90 11.54 -2.23
C LYS A 13 5.59 10.75 -2.03
N ILE A 14 5.65 9.43 -1.79
CA ILE A 14 4.45 8.58 -1.51
C ILE A 14 3.94 8.84 -0.09
N ILE A 15 4.86 9.08 0.83
CA ILE A 15 4.60 9.22 2.27
C ILE A 15 3.96 10.56 2.67
N ASN A 16 3.98 11.58 1.81
CA ASN A 16 3.67 12.95 2.21
C ASN A 16 2.35 13.48 1.65
N HIS A 17 1.23 12.85 2.01
CA HIS A 17 -0.04 13.56 2.30
C HIS A 17 -1.17 12.58 2.67
N LYS A 18 -1.01 11.75 3.71
CA LYS A 18 -2.18 11.29 4.50
C LYS A 18 -1.72 10.64 5.80
N LYS A 19 -2.33 11.09 6.90
CA LYS A 19 -2.19 10.49 8.25
C LYS A 19 -2.27 8.95 8.19
N PRO A 20 -1.58 8.22 9.10
CA PRO A 20 -1.70 6.77 9.20
C PRO A 20 -3.17 6.41 9.44
N LYS A 21 -3.82 5.87 8.39
CA LYS A 21 -5.21 5.45 8.42
C LYS A 21 -5.25 3.93 8.43
N LYS A 22 -5.93 3.36 9.42
CA LYS A 22 -6.27 1.93 9.40
C LYS A 22 -7.24 1.68 8.25
N ILE A 23 -6.82 0.82 7.32
CA ILE A 23 -7.60 0.42 6.15
C ILE A 23 -8.40 -0.83 6.49
N CYS A 24 -7.81 -1.79 7.21
CA CYS A 24 -8.50 -3.02 7.63
C CYS A 24 -8.51 -3.13 9.16
N SER A 25 -9.70 -3.15 9.77
CA SER A 25 -9.83 -3.37 11.20
C SER A 25 -9.66 -4.83 11.62
N CYS A 26 -9.95 -5.80 10.74
CA CYS A 26 -9.86 -7.23 11.07
C CYS A 26 -8.42 -7.71 11.29
N TYR A 27 -7.52 -7.27 10.41
CA TYR A 27 -6.09 -7.63 10.47
C TYR A 27 -5.22 -6.46 10.93
N ASN A 28 -5.84 -5.39 11.42
CA ASN A 28 -5.17 -4.19 11.91
C ASN A 28 -4.15 -3.59 10.91
N ILE A 29 -4.56 -3.48 9.65
CA ILE A 29 -3.69 -3.08 8.53
C ILE A 29 -3.87 -1.62 8.21
N SER A 30 -2.77 -0.94 8.04
CA SER A 30 -2.67 0.48 7.79
C SER A 30 -2.25 0.77 6.36
N ASN A 31 -2.39 2.03 5.94
CA ASN A 31 -1.86 2.48 4.64
C ASN A 31 -0.34 2.23 4.53
N HIS A 32 0.40 2.34 5.63
CA HIS A 32 1.84 2.06 5.65
C HIS A 32 2.16 0.63 5.20
N ASP A 33 1.44 -0.37 5.73
CA ASP A 33 1.64 -1.78 5.38
C ASP A 33 1.37 -2.05 3.89
N ILE A 34 0.37 -1.37 3.32
CA ILE A 34 0.05 -1.45 1.89
C ILE A 34 1.20 -0.84 1.06
N MET A 35 1.71 0.31 1.46
CA MET A 35 2.82 0.97 0.77
C MET A 35 4.11 0.15 0.87
N ASP A 36 4.36 -0.49 2.01
CA ASP A 36 5.49 -1.40 2.18
C ASP A 36 5.36 -2.64 1.30
N ALA A 37 4.17 -3.22 1.17
CA ALA A 37 3.92 -4.31 0.23
C ALA A 37 4.24 -3.89 -1.22
N ILE A 38 3.80 -2.69 -1.63
CA ILE A 38 4.10 -2.13 -2.97
C ILE A 38 5.61 -1.91 -3.14
N ASN A 39 6.28 -1.38 -2.12
CA ASN A 39 7.73 -1.17 -2.14
C ASN A 39 8.53 -2.47 -2.19
N ASN A 40 8.00 -3.55 -1.61
CA ASN A 40 8.56 -4.90 -1.70
C ASN A 40 8.35 -5.54 -3.08
N GLY A 41 7.68 -4.86 -4.01
CA GLY A 41 7.50 -5.30 -5.39
C GLY A 41 6.09 -5.78 -5.72
N CYS A 42 5.12 -5.64 -4.82
CA CYS A 42 3.72 -5.92 -5.15
C CYS A 42 3.23 -4.93 -6.22
N ARG A 43 2.77 -5.46 -7.36
CA ARG A 43 2.29 -4.65 -8.50
C ARG A 43 0.79 -4.76 -8.72
N GLY A 44 0.13 -5.68 -8.02
CA GLY A 44 -1.31 -5.87 -8.12
C GLY A 44 -1.97 -5.87 -6.76
N ILE A 45 -3.28 -5.63 -6.78
CA ILE A 45 -4.09 -5.77 -5.58
C ILE A 45 -4.07 -7.19 -5.02
N ASN A 46 -4.02 -8.20 -5.89
CA ASN A 46 -3.98 -9.59 -5.45
C ASN A 46 -2.72 -9.88 -4.63
N ASP A 47 -1.57 -9.35 -5.04
CA ASP A 47 -0.30 -9.50 -4.30
C ASP A 47 -0.37 -8.80 -2.94
N ILE A 48 -0.97 -7.62 -2.90
CA ILE A 48 -1.17 -6.88 -1.65
C ILE A 48 -2.13 -7.62 -0.73
N ARG A 49 -3.21 -8.21 -1.25
CA ARG A 49 -4.12 -9.04 -0.45
C ARG A 49 -3.43 -10.30 0.07
N LYS A 50 -2.55 -10.92 -0.71
CA LYS A 50 -1.75 -12.08 -0.25
C LYS A 50 -0.74 -11.69 0.83
N THR A 51 -0.07 -10.55 0.65
CA THR A 51 0.98 -10.08 1.57
C THR A 51 0.39 -9.52 2.86
N THR A 52 -0.58 -8.63 2.74
CA THR A 52 -1.18 -7.94 3.87
C THR A 52 -2.33 -8.75 4.48
N LYS A 53 -3.09 -9.53 3.71
CA LYS A 53 -4.36 -10.18 4.13
C LYS A 53 -5.55 -9.22 4.25
N ALA A 54 -5.38 -7.93 4.01
CA ALA A 54 -6.49 -6.98 4.04
C ALA A 54 -7.54 -7.37 3.00
N GLY A 55 -8.82 -7.38 3.40
CA GLY A 55 -9.93 -7.67 2.51
C GLY A 55 -10.34 -9.13 2.40
N THR A 56 -9.59 -10.05 3.03
CA THR A 56 -9.87 -11.51 3.01
C THR A 56 -10.77 -11.99 4.15
N ALA A 57 -10.92 -11.23 5.24
CA ALA A 57 -11.77 -11.60 6.37
C ALA A 57 -13.23 -11.17 6.18
N CYS A 58 -13.52 -9.87 6.37
CA CYS A 58 -14.89 -9.35 6.28
C CYS A 58 -15.21 -8.66 4.93
N GLY A 59 -14.19 -8.45 4.09
CA GLY A 59 -14.32 -7.77 2.80
C GLY A 59 -14.64 -6.26 2.83
N LYS A 60 -15.02 -5.68 3.98
CA LYS A 60 -15.46 -4.26 4.09
C LYS A 60 -14.41 -3.24 3.65
N CYS A 61 -13.12 -3.58 3.79
CA CYS A 61 -12.02 -2.71 3.41
C CYS A 61 -11.58 -2.87 1.94
N ASN A 62 -12.17 -3.79 1.16
CA ASN A 62 -11.75 -4.05 -0.23
C ASN A 62 -11.82 -2.79 -1.10
N ALA A 63 -12.92 -2.04 -1.02
CA ALA A 63 -13.08 -0.80 -1.79
C ALA A 63 -12.04 0.27 -1.41
N SER A 64 -11.80 0.46 -0.10
CA SER A 64 -10.78 1.41 0.37
C SER A 64 -9.37 0.96 0.01
N LEU A 65 -9.10 -0.34 0.05
CA LEU A 65 -7.81 -0.92 -0.32
C LEU A 65 -7.55 -0.80 -1.83
N GLU A 66 -8.53 -1.14 -2.67
CA GLU A 66 -8.48 -0.95 -4.12
C GLU A 66 -8.13 0.49 -4.48
N TYR A 67 -8.83 1.43 -3.86
CA TYR A 67 -8.60 2.85 -4.11
C TYR A 67 -7.17 3.29 -3.75
N GLU A 68 -6.69 2.95 -2.55
CA GLU A 68 -5.35 3.33 -2.11
C GLU A 68 -4.24 2.66 -2.96
N VAL A 69 -4.43 1.39 -3.32
CA VAL A 69 -3.49 0.65 -4.20
C VAL A 69 -3.48 1.24 -5.60
N TYR A 70 -4.65 1.49 -6.19
CA TYR A 70 -4.76 2.08 -7.51
C TYR A 70 -4.10 3.45 -7.56
N LYS A 71 -4.37 4.30 -6.55
CA LYS A 71 -3.74 5.61 -6.41
C LYS A 71 -2.21 5.51 -6.27
N ALA A 72 -1.72 4.51 -5.55
CA ALA A 72 -0.28 4.28 -5.38
C ALA A 72 0.41 3.77 -6.65
N LEU A 73 -0.29 3.00 -7.50
CA LEU A 73 0.22 2.46 -8.76
C LEU A 73 0.14 3.45 -9.93
N LYS A 74 -0.88 4.30 -9.98
CA LYS A 74 -1.11 5.29 -11.06
C LYS A 74 -0.17 6.53 -10.99
N LYS A 75 1.00 6.35 -10.40
CA LYS A 75 1.93 7.40 -9.99
C LYS A 75 2.81 7.92 -11.13
#